data_AF-A0A819GNQ1-F1
#
_entry.id   AF-A0A819GNQ1-F1
#
_cell.length_a   1.000
_cell.length_b   1.000
_cell.length_c   1.000
_cell.angle_alpha   90.00
_cell.angle_beta   90.00
_cell.angle_gamma   90.00
#
_symmetry.space_group_name_H-M   'P 1'
#
loop_
_entity.id
_entity.type
_entity.pdbx_description
1 polymer ?
#
loop_
_entity_poly.entity_id
_entity_poly.type
_entity_poly.pdbx_seq_one_letter_code
_entity_poly.pdbx_strand_id
1 'polypeptide(L)'
;MYSIHGSIRGKKLPLLYSLLPNKDQKTYEELFRIVAQHVRRKPDYITIDFEKAAENAFNVIYPGCEILGCFFHFKKCIWKHICELHLKKEFLENQNNRRTMKNLAALAFVPPNNVVEEFGRIKENASDILDVLGTWAWGDTSIWNWIPESDPKAKDAFDTSISKGINTFDTAETYGNGESERCIARYKLNHPAAADIVIATKFFPTPYKLFYPSSLINALRASLARLKIECVDLYQIHGPIHLRSIEVVGDALAEAVKLGLTKTVGVSNYSTAEMIRMYDCLQKHGIQLASNQVEYSLIRRLPETSGHIAACHKRGVAVLGYCSL
;
A
#
# COMPACT_ATOMS: atom_id res chain seq x y z
N MET A 1 24.32 6.82 -32.79
CA MET A 1 24.19 5.56 -33.55
C MET A 1 22.74 5.11 -33.46
N TYR A 2 22.12 4.88 -34.61
CA TYR A 2 20.75 4.41 -34.78
C TYR A 2 20.81 3.06 -35.51
N SER A 3 19.98 2.10 -35.13
CA SER A 3 20.01 0.75 -35.71
C SER A 3 18.62 0.30 -36.13
N ILE A 4 18.48 -0.19 -37.35
CA ILE A 4 17.25 -0.80 -37.85
C ILE A 4 17.43 -2.31 -37.82
N HIS A 5 16.51 -3.00 -37.15
CA HIS A 5 16.51 -4.45 -37.03
C HIS A 5 15.34 -5.03 -37.82
N GLY A 6 15.55 -6.19 -38.43
CA GLY A 6 14.51 -6.95 -39.13
C GLY A 6 14.36 -8.34 -38.54
N SER A 7 13.22 -8.98 -38.82
CA SER A 7 12.96 -10.37 -38.45
C SER A 7 13.27 -11.28 -39.64
N ILE A 8 14.25 -12.18 -39.47
CA ILE A 8 14.59 -13.20 -40.47
C ILE A 8 14.46 -14.56 -39.79
N ARG A 9 13.55 -15.41 -40.29
CA ARG A 9 13.26 -16.75 -39.73
C ARG A 9 13.01 -16.73 -38.21
N GLY A 10 12.27 -15.72 -37.75
CA GLY A 10 11.93 -15.54 -36.33
C GLY A 10 13.04 -14.96 -35.45
N LYS A 11 14.23 -14.68 -35.99
CA LYS A 11 15.32 -14.01 -35.27
C LYS A 11 15.37 -12.52 -35.61
N LYS A 12 15.47 -11.66 -34.59
CA LYS A 12 15.74 -10.24 -34.78
C LYS A 12 17.23 -10.03 -35.06
N LEU A 13 17.55 -9.51 -36.23
CA LEU A 13 18.92 -9.23 -36.65
C LEU A 13 19.07 -7.76 -37.01
N PRO A 14 20.23 -7.15 -36.70
CA PRO A 14 20.53 -5.81 -37.18
C PRO A 14 20.74 -5.82 -38.69
N LEU A 15 19.99 -4.97 -39.38
CA LEU A 15 20.07 -4.82 -40.84
C LEU A 15 20.84 -3.57 -41.24
N LEU A 16 20.72 -2.50 -40.46
CA LEU A 16 21.36 -1.23 -40.72
C LEU A 16 21.87 -0.61 -39.42
N TYR A 17 23.08 -0.07 -39.48
CA TYR A 17 23.60 0.85 -38.48
C TYR A 17 23.86 2.20 -39.16
N SER A 18 23.39 3.27 -38.55
CA SER A 18 23.54 4.64 -39.05
C SER A 18 24.09 5.54 -37.95
N LEU A 19 25.08 6.35 -38.32
CA LEU A 19 25.59 7.40 -37.45
C LEU A 19 24.84 8.69 -37.78
N LEU A 20 23.87 9.02 -36.92
CA LEU A 20 23.07 10.23 -37.07
C LEU A 20 23.74 11.39 -36.32
N PRO A 21 23.78 12.60 -36.91
CA PRO A 21 24.36 13.79 -36.28
C PRO A 21 23.53 14.31 -35.11
N ASN A 22 22.21 14.09 -35.14
CA ASN A 22 21.28 14.49 -34.09
C ASN A 22 20.02 13.59 -34.12
N LYS A 23 19.00 13.97 -33.34
CA LYS A 23 17.72 13.25 -33.20
C LYS A 23 16.51 14.09 -33.65
N ASP A 24 16.69 14.96 -34.64
CA ASP A 24 15.59 15.74 -35.19
C ASP A 24 14.84 15.00 -36.31
N GLN A 25 13.63 15.45 -36.59
CA GLN A 25 12.76 14.81 -37.60
C GLN A 25 13.41 14.82 -39.00
N LYS A 26 14.09 15.89 -39.39
CA LYS A 26 14.73 16.00 -40.72
C LYS A 26 15.81 14.95 -40.92
N THR A 27 16.61 14.70 -39.90
CA THR A 27 17.67 13.68 -39.89
C THR A 27 17.08 12.29 -40.04
N TYR A 28 15.97 12.00 -39.36
CA TYR A 28 15.26 10.73 -39.52
C TYR A 28 14.58 10.59 -40.89
N GLU A 29 14.01 11.65 -41.44
CA GLU A 29 13.41 11.62 -42.78
C GLU A 29 14.46 11.26 -43.82
N GLU A 30 15.65 11.83 -43.73
CA GLU A 30 16.75 11.51 -44.64
C GLU A 30 17.21 10.05 -44.48
N LEU A 31 17.36 9.57 -43.24
CA LEU A 31 17.64 8.16 -42.98
C LEU A 31 16.60 7.25 -43.64
N PHE A 32 15.31 7.48 -43.39
CA PHE A 32 14.25 6.63 -43.93
C PHE A 32 14.12 6.76 -45.45
N ARG A 33 14.41 7.93 -46.04
CA ARG A 33 14.46 8.14 -47.48
C ARG A 33 15.56 7.29 -48.13
N ILE A 34 16.76 7.26 -47.54
CA ILE A 34 17.87 6.40 -47.99
C ILE A 34 17.46 4.92 -47.87
N VAL A 35 16.83 4.52 -46.77
CA VAL A 35 16.33 3.15 -46.58
C VAL A 35 15.29 2.79 -47.64
N ALA A 36 14.35 3.69 -47.95
CA ALA A 36 13.31 3.46 -48.94
C ALA A 36 13.84 3.19 -50.35
N GLN A 37 14.99 3.77 -50.71
CA GLN A 37 15.66 3.49 -51.99
C GLN A 37 16.18 2.05 -52.09
N HIS A 38 16.44 1.39 -50.96
CA HIS A 38 17.06 0.06 -50.89
C HIS A 38 16.07 -1.04 -50.52
N VAL A 39 14.86 -0.69 -50.09
CA VAL A 39 13.83 -1.63 -49.68
C VAL A 39 12.84 -1.85 -50.82
N ARG A 40 12.80 -3.09 -51.35
CA ARG A 40 11.96 -3.45 -52.50
C ARG A 40 10.46 -3.49 -52.21
N ARG A 41 10.07 -3.74 -50.96
CA ARG A 41 8.66 -3.88 -50.54
C ARG A 41 8.39 -2.94 -49.38
N LYS A 42 7.33 -2.13 -49.51
CA LYS A 42 6.82 -1.29 -48.42
C LYS A 42 6.59 -2.15 -47.16
N PRO A 43 7.10 -1.74 -45.98
CA PRO A 43 6.86 -2.48 -44.74
C PRO A 43 5.37 -2.46 -44.40
N ASP A 44 4.85 -3.54 -43.82
CA ASP A 44 3.46 -3.56 -43.34
C ASP A 44 3.35 -2.74 -42.04
N TYR A 45 4.37 -2.85 -41.17
CA TYR A 45 4.51 -2.06 -39.95
C TYR A 45 5.99 -1.79 -39.60
N ILE A 46 6.23 -0.84 -38.71
CA ILE A 46 7.52 -0.66 -38.02
C ILE A 46 7.32 -0.67 -36.51
N THR A 47 8.28 -1.22 -35.77
CA THR A 47 8.37 -1.02 -34.32
C THR A 47 9.44 0.01 -34.02
N ILE A 48 9.07 1.15 -33.44
CA ILE A 48 10.02 2.21 -33.10
C ILE A 48 9.90 2.64 -31.64
N ASP A 49 10.91 3.36 -31.20
CA ASP A 49 10.94 4.00 -29.90
C ASP A 49 9.91 5.12 -29.86
N PHE A 50 9.42 5.50 -28.68
CA PHE A 50 8.40 6.55 -28.47
C PHE A 50 8.94 7.97 -28.72
N GLU A 51 9.79 8.13 -29.72
CA GLU A 51 10.42 9.39 -30.12
C GLU A 51 9.63 9.99 -31.29
N LYS A 52 8.80 10.99 -31.01
CA LYS A 52 7.90 11.62 -32.00
C LYS A 52 8.59 12.05 -33.30
N ALA A 53 9.85 12.50 -33.22
CA ALA A 53 10.62 12.89 -34.39
C ALA A 53 10.82 11.73 -35.37
N ALA A 54 11.11 10.53 -34.86
CA ALA A 54 11.25 9.32 -35.68
C ALA A 54 9.88 8.81 -36.18
N GLU A 55 8.83 8.87 -35.35
CA GLU A 55 7.46 8.51 -35.74
C GLU A 55 6.96 9.37 -36.91
N ASN A 56 7.09 10.69 -36.78
CA ASN A 56 6.69 11.65 -37.82
C ASN A 56 7.48 11.42 -39.10
N ALA A 57 8.80 11.30 -39.00
CA ALA A 57 9.67 11.07 -40.14
C ALA A 57 9.32 9.77 -40.89
N PHE A 58 9.04 8.69 -40.15
CA PHE A 58 8.63 7.43 -40.75
C PHE A 58 7.28 7.57 -41.46
N ASN A 59 6.30 8.24 -40.85
CA ASN A 59 4.99 8.46 -41.46
C ASN A 59 5.06 9.34 -42.73
N VAL A 60 5.99 10.29 -42.79
CA VAL A 60 6.26 11.10 -44.00
C VAL A 60 6.76 10.22 -45.15
N ILE A 61 7.69 9.29 -44.89
CA ILE A 61 8.29 8.44 -45.93
C ILE A 61 7.42 7.23 -46.28
N TYR A 62 6.71 6.67 -45.30
CA TYR A 62 5.88 5.47 -45.44
C TYR A 62 4.44 5.74 -44.97
N PRO A 63 3.67 6.60 -45.67
CA PRO A 63 2.33 6.97 -45.24
C PRO A 63 1.40 5.76 -45.20
N GLY A 64 0.62 5.63 -44.13
CA GLY A 64 -0.32 4.53 -43.93
C GLY A 64 0.30 3.19 -43.53
N CYS A 65 1.61 3.14 -43.27
CA CYS A 65 2.20 2.01 -42.54
C CYS A 65 1.84 2.08 -41.06
N GLU A 66 1.60 0.93 -40.44
CA GLU A 66 1.33 0.87 -39.01
C GLU A 66 2.61 1.14 -38.21
N ILE A 67 2.52 2.00 -37.20
CA ILE A 67 3.62 2.31 -36.28
C ILE A 67 3.28 1.71 -34.93
N LEU A 68 4.11 0.76 -34.49
CA LEU A 68 3.99 0.07 -33.20
C LEU A 68 5.05 0.58 -32.23
N GLY A 69 4.67 0.78 -30.97
CA GLY A 69 5.60 1.14 -29.90
C GLY A 69 6.53 -0.02 -29.52
N CYS A 70 7.81 0.26 -29.31
CA CYS A 70 8.78 -0.74 -28.88
C CYS A 70 8.58 -1.12 -27.40
N PHE A 71 8.06 -2.33 -27.16
CA PHE A 71 7.83 -2.85 -25.80
C PHE A 71 9.09 -2.90 -24.92
N PHE A 72 10.27 -3.14 -25.51
CA PHE A 72 11.52 -3.11 -24.77
C PHE A 72 11.81 -1.72 -24.21
N HIS A 73 11.65 -0.68 -25.04
CA HIS A 73 11.87 0.70 -24.61
C HIS A 73 10.76 1.19 -23.68
N PHE A 74 9.51 0.76 -23.87
CA PHE A 74 8.42 1.02 -22.93
C PHE A 74 8.77 0.57 -21.50
N LYS A 75 9.20 -0.70 -21.33
CA LYS A 75 9.65 -1.22 -20.03
C LYS A 75 10.83 -0.43 -19.45
N LYS A 76 11.75 0.02 -20.30
CA LYS A 76 12.89 0.84 -19.90
C LYS A 76 12.45 2.20 -19.37
N CYS A 77 11.44 2.82 -20.00
CA CYS A 77 10.84 4.08 -19.53
C CYS A 77 10.16 3.91 -18.16
N ILE A 78 9.36 2.85 -17.99
CA ILE A 78 8.75 2.53 -16.67
C ILE A 78 9.84 2.38 -15.60
N TRP A 79 10.90 1.62 -15.90
CA TRP A 79 12.01 1.42 -14.95
C TRP A 79 12.75 2.71 -14.60
N LYS A 80 12.99 3.57 -15.60
CA LYS A 80 13.63 4.86 -15.39
C LYS A 80 12.80 5.72 -14.43
N HIS A 81 11.48 5.75 -14.62
CA HIS A 81 10.58 6.50 -13.76
C HIS A 81 10.56 5.99 -12.31
N ILE A 82 10.57 4.66 -12.11
CA ILE A 82 10.73 4.04 -10.78
C ILE A 82 12.01 4.51 -10.09
N CYS A 83 13.12 4.60 -10.84
CA CYS A 83 14.38 5.08 -10.30
C CYS A 83 14.32 6.58 -9.96
N GLU A 84 13.69 7.41 -10.80
CA GLU A 84 13.47 8.84 -10.56
C GLU A 84 12.60 9.10 -9.31
N LEU A 85 11.66 8.19 -9.01
CA LEU A 85 10.84 8.21 -7.80
C LEU A 85 11.54 7.63 -6.56
N HIS A 86 12.81 7.22 -6.65
CA HIS A 86 13.57 6.58 -5.57
C HIS A 86 12.99 5.25 -5.06
N LEU A 87 12.10 4.60 -5.81
CA LEU A 87 11.43 3.35 -5.44
C LEU A 87 12.23 2.09 -5.80
N LYS A 88 13.48 2.24 -6.25
CA LYS A 88 14.32 1.12 -6.72
C LYS A 88 14.52 0.03 -5.66
N LYS A 89 14.80 0.41 -4.41
CA LYS A 89 15.06 -0.55 -3.32
C LYS A 89 13.81 -1.37 -3.01
N GLU A 90 12.70 -0.68 -2.81
CA GLU A 90 11.39 -1.27 -2.53
C GLU A 90 10.95 -2.21 -3.65
N PHE A 91 11.17 -1.81 -4.91
CA PHE A 91 10.93 -2.67 -6.07
C PHE A 91 11.77 -3.95 -6.05
N LEU A 92 13.07 -3.87 -5.76
CA LEU A 92 13.95 -5.05 -5.82
C LEU A 92 13.65 -6.04 -4.68
N GLU A 93 13.31 -5.52 -3.51
CA GLU A 93 13.14 -6.32 -2.29
C GLU A 93 11.72 -6.90 -2.17
N ASN A 94 10.67 -6.19 -2.65
CA ASN A 94 9.27 -6.64 -2.52
C ASN A 94 8.78 -7.38 -3.78
N GLN A 95 8.38 -8.65 -3.63
CA GLN A 95 7.88 -9.48 -4.73
C GLN A 95 6.55 -8.96 -5.32
N ASN A 96 5.66 -8.41 -4.50
CA ASN A 96 4.40 -7.82 -4.96
C ASN A 96 4.67 -6.59 -5.83
N ASN A 97 5.58 -5.71 -5.41
CA ASN A 97 5.95 -4.53 -6.19
C ASN A 97 6.58 -4.90 -7.55
N ARG A 98 7.37 -5.98 -7.61
CA ARG A 98 7.86 -6.53 -8.89
C ARG A 98 6.72 -7.02 -9.79
N ARG A 99 5.73 -7.69 -9.21
CA ARG A 99 4.57 -8.21 -9.94
C ARG A 99 3.71 -7.06 -10.46
N THR A 100 3.43 -6.06 -9.64
CA THR A 100 2.70 -4.85 -10.00
C THR A 100 3.32 -4.15 -11.21
N MET A 101 4.63 -3.97 -11.24
CA MET A 101 5.32 -3.36 -12.38
C MET A 101 5.22 -4.23 -13.66
N LYS A 102 5.34 -5.55 -13.52
CA LYS A 102 5.13 -6.47 -14.66
C LYS A 102 3.71 -6.33 -15.20
N ASN A 103 2.72 -6.20 -14.33
CA ASN A 103 1.33 -5.97 -14.72
C ASN A 103 1.16 -4.59 -15.38
N LEU A 104 1.81 -3.54 -14.85
CA LEU A 104 1.80 -2.21 -15.45
C LEU A 104 2.37 -2.22 -16.87
N ALA A 105 3.48 -2.93 -17.09
CA ALA A 105 4.01 -3.14 -18.43
C ALA A 105 3.06 -3.97 -19.31
N ALA A 106 2.35 -4.95 -18.73
CA ALA A 106 1.42 -5.82 -19.45
C ALA A 106 0.16 -5.09 -19.96
N LEU A 107 -0.15 -3.90 -19.44
CA LEU A 107 -1.22 -3.04 -19.98
C LEU A 107 -1.05 -2.73 -21.47
N ALA A 108 0.18 -2.77 -21.99
CA ALA A 108 0.45 -2.63 -23.42
C ALA A 108 -0.20 -3.72 -24.29
N PHE A 109 -0.65 -4.82 -23.69
CA PHE A 109 -1.33 -5.93 -24.37
C PHE A 109 -2.83 -6.01 -24.06
N VAL A 110 -3.35 -5.10 -23.22
CA VAL A 110 -4.77 -5.03 -22.90
C VAL A 110 -5.50 -4.28 -24.02
N PRO A 111 -6.70 -4.74 -24.45
CA PRO A 111 -7.52 -3.99 -25.40
C PRO A 111 -7.70 -2.53 -24.96
N PRO A 112 -7.57 -1.52 -25.84
CA PRO A 112 -7.55 -0.11 -25.44
C PRO A 112 -8.73 0.35 -24.59
N ASN A 113 -9.92 -0.20 -24.83
CA ASN A 113 -11.14 0.07 -24.07
C ASN A 113 -11.11 -0.45 -22.63
N ASN A 114 -10.26 -1.44 -22.33
CA ASN A 114 -10.15 -2.06 -21.01
C ASN A 114 -8.94 -1.54 -20.21
N VAL A 115 -8.05 -0.75 -20.82
CA VAL A 115 -6.81 -0.29 -20.18
C VAL A 115 -7.08 0.48 -18.89
N VAL A 116 -8.12 1.32 -18.86
CA VAL A 116 -8.47 2.11 -17.66
C VAL A 116 -8.92 1.22 -16.50
N GLU A 117 -9.77 0.23 -16.79
CA GLU A 117 -10.26 -0.72 -15.79
C GLU A 117 -9.12 -1.58 -15.24
N GLU A 118 -8.30 -2.15 -16.12
CA GLU A 118 -7.16 -2.99 -15.72
C GLU A 118 -6.08 -2.19 -14.99
N PHE A 119 -5.86 -0.92 -15.36
CA PHE A 119 -5.00 -0.02 -14.58
C PHE A 119 -5.57 0.22 -13.17
N GLY A 120 -6.89 0.38 -13.03
CA GLY A 120 -7.58 0.48 -11.74
C GLY A 120 -7.32 -0.74 -10.86
N ARG A 121 -7.48 -1.96 -11.41
CA ARG A 121 -7.18 -3.21 -10.71
C ARG A 121 -5.71 -3.31 -10.31
N ILE A 122 -4.78 -2.90 -11.18
CA ILE A 122 -3.35 -2.87 -10.85
C ILE A 122 -3.10 -1.90 -9.70
N LYS A 123 -3.73 -0.72 -9.71
CA LYS A 123 -3.59 0.28 -8.65
C LYS A 123 -4.12 -0.23 -7.30
N GLU A 124 -5.27 -0.90 -7.27
CA GLU A 124 -5.82 -1.52 -6.06
C GLU A 124 -4.86 -2.57 -5.50
N ASN A 125 -4.37 -3.48 -6.36
CA ASN A 125 -3.40 -4.51 -5.98
C ASN A 125 -2.00 -3.95 -5.63
N ALA A 126 -1.69 -2.74 -6.11
CA ALA A 126 -0.47 -2.01 -5.80
C ALA A 126 -0.59 -1.16 -4.55
N SER A 127 -1.80 -0.98 -4.03
CA SER A 127 -2.01 -0.13 -2.88
C SER A 127 -1.56 -0.90 -1.64
N ASP A 128 -0.61 -0.33 -0.90
CA ASP A 128 -0.31 -0.72 0.48
C ASP A 128 -1.42 -0.22 1.44
N ILE A 129 -2.63 -0.01 0.91
CA ILE A 129 -3.78 0.41 1.69
C ILE A 129 -4.29 -0.83 2.40
N LEU A 130 -4.04 -0.87 3.71
CA LEU A 130 -4.67 -1.80 4.60
C LEU A 130 -6.12 -1.34 4.81
N ASP A 131 -7.09 -2.05 4.24
CA ASP A 131 -8.49 -1.84 4.55
C ASP A 131 -8.77 -2.35 5.97
N VAL A 132 -9.27 -1.46 6.83
CA VAL A 132 -9.54 -1.73 8.24
C VAL A 132 -11.01 -1.46 8.54
N LEU A 133 -11.70 -2.45 9.11
CA LEU A 133 -13.03 -2.24 9.67
C LEU A 133 -12.92 -1.79 11.14
N GLY A 134 -13.30 -0.55 11.41
CA GLY A 134 -13.43 -0.04 12.78
C GLY A 134 -14.70 -0.58 13.46
N THR A 135 -14.57 -1.10 14.67
CA THR A 135 -15.67 -1.76 15.40
C THR A 135 -16.14 -0.99 16.63
N TRP A 136 -15.91 0.34 16.69
CA TRP A 136 -16.26 1.17 17.85
C TRP A 136 -17.74 1.11 18.22
N ALA A 137 -18.63 1.11 17.23
CA ALA A 137 -20.07 1.05 17.48
C ALA A 137 -20.53 -0.30 18.06
N TRP A 138 -19.73 -1.36 17.96
CA TRP A 138 -20.16 -2.72 18.30
C TRP A 138 -20.32 -2.90 19.80
N GLY A 139 -21.55 -3.16 20.24
CA GLY A 139 -21.90 -3.33 21.65
C GLY A 139 -21.94 -2.03 22.45
N ASP A 140 -21.80 -0.86 21.82
CA ASP A 140 -21.76 0.42 22.53
C ASP A 140 -23.14 1.03 22.72
N THR A 141 -23.70 0.82 23.91
CA THR A 141 -25.02 1.36 24.29
C THR A 141 -25.01 2.85 24.60
N SER A 142 -23.84 3.46 24.77
CA SER A 142 -23.69 4.81 25.31
C SER A 142 -23.59 5.89 24.24
N ILE A 143 -22.73 5.68 23.25
CA ILE A 143 -22.45 6.61 22.16
C ILE A 143 -23.26 6.23 20.93
N TRP A 144 -23.41 4.93 20.68
CA TRP A 144 -23.99 4.41 19.44
C TRP A 144 -25.38 3.80 19.60
N ASN A 145 -25.98 3.92 20.79
CA ASN A 145 -27.32 3.41 21.11
C ASN A 145 -27.52 1.94 20.70
N TRP A 146 -26.51 1.10 20.94
CA TRP A 146 -26.59 -0.32 20.61
C TRP A 146 -27.77 -1.02 21.30
N ILE A 147 -28.57 -1.74 20.51
CA ILE A 147 -29.70 -2.56 20.94
C ILE A 147 -29.51 -3.99 20.40
N PRO A 148 -30.21 -5.01 20.93
CA PRO A 148 -30.09 -6.39 20.44
C PRO A 148 -30.25 -6.54 18.92
N GLU A 149 -31.11 -5.73 18.31
CA GLU A 149 -31.40 -5.71 16.87
C GLU A 149 -30.23 -5.14 16.02
N SER A 150 -29.23 -4.51 16.66
CA SER A 150 -27.99 -4.06 16.02
C SER A 150 -27.00 -5.19 15.78
N ASP A 151 -27.01 -6.24 16.60
CA ASP A 151 -26.03 -7.34 16.53
C ASP A 151 -26.07 -8.10 15.19
N PRO A 152 -27.25 -8.45 14.62
CA PRO A 152 -27.30 -9.06 13.29
C PRO A 152 -26.70 -8.17 12.19
N LYS A 153 -26.84 -6.84 12.29
CA LYS A 153 -26.27 -5.90 11.29
C LYS A 153 -24.75 -5.80 11.40
N ALA A 154 -24.21 -5.83 12.61
CA ALA A 154 -22.77 -5.86 12.81
C ALA A 154 -22.14 -7.19 12.36
N LYS A 155 -22.84 -8.31 12.60
CA LYS A 155 -22.47 -9.61 12.04
C LYS A 155 -22.48 -9.56 10.51
N ASP A 156 -23.52 -9.01 9.89
CA ASP A 156 -23.58 -8.86 8.42
C ASP A 156 -22.44 -7.99 7.87
N ALA A 157 -22.08 -6.91 8.58
CA ALA A 157 -20.91 -6.09 8.24
C ALA A 157 -19.59 -6.86 8.36
N PHE A 158 -19.43 -7.69 9.40
CA PHE A 158 -18.27 -8.58 9.55
C PHE A 158 -18.19 -9.58 8.39
N ASP A 159 -19.29 -10.29 8.11
CA ASP A 159 -19.37 -11.31 7.05
C ASP A 159 -19.08 -10.68 5.68
N THR A 160 -19.68 -9.52 5.42
CA THR A 160 -19.48 -8.77 4.18
C THR A 160 -18.01 -8.35 4.03
N SER A 161 -17.38 -7.84 5.10
CA SER A 161 -15.98 -7.42 5.09
C SER A 161 -15.06 -8.59 4.70
N ILE A 162 -15.21 -9.73 5.37
CA ILE A 162 -14.44 -10.94 5.05
C ILE A 162 -14.68 -11.39 3.61
N SER A 163 -15.93 -11.41 3.15
CA SER A 163 -16.28 -11.82 1.77
C SER A 163 -15.66 -10.93 0.69
N LYS A 164 -15.35 -9.67 1.04
CA LYS A 164 -14.71 -8.68 0.17
C LYS A 164 -13.18 -8.64 0.33
N GLY A 165 -12.61 -9.49 1.17
CA GLY A 165 -11.16 -9.55 1.43
C GLY A 165 -10.67 -8.58 2.50
N ILE A 166 -11.57 -7.84 3.17
CA ILE A 166 -11.24 -6.98 4.31
C ILE A 166 -11.19 -7.87 5.57
N ASN A 167 -9.98 -8.23 5.98
CA ASN A 167 -9.74 -9.14 7.11
C ASN A 167 -9.11 -8.46 8.33
N THR A 168 -8.95 -7.13 8.32
CA THR A 168 -8.38 -6.38 9.43
C THR A 168 -9.45 -5.65 10.24
N PHE A 169 -9.47 -5.86 11.55
CA PHE A 169 -10.46 -5.30 12.46
C PHE A 169 -9.80 -4.47 13.55
N ASP A 170 -10.26 -3.22 13.73
CA ASP A 170 -9.77 -2.29 14.74
C ASP A 170 -10.80 -2.12 15.86
N THR A 171 -10.42 -2.52 17.07
CA THR A 171 -11.24 -2.45 18.29
C THR A 171 -10.46 -1.78 19.43
N ALA A 172 -11.01 -1.76 20.64
CA ALA A 172 -10.33 -1.29 21.84
C ALA A 172 -10.97 -1.88 23.09
N GLU A 173 -10.23 -1.95 24.20
CA GLU A 173 -10.76 -2.44 25.48
C GLU A 173 -11.95 -1.62 26.00
N THR A 174 -12.07 -0.36 25.57
CA THR A 174 -13.12 0.56 26.00
C THR A 174 -14.35 0.55 25.09
N TYR A 175 -14.28 0.04 23.86
CA TYR A 175 -15.41 0.06 22.92
C TYR A 175 -16.52 -0.86 23.40
N GLY A 176 -17.71 -0.29 23.68
CA GLY A 176 -18.81 -1.01 24.32
C GLY A 176 -18.41 -1.67 25.64
N ASN A 177 -17.49 -1.09 26.42
CA ASN A 177 -16.93 -1.70 27.63
C ASN A 177 -16.37 -3.13 27.39
N GLY A 178 -15.64 -3.27 26.28
CA GLY A 178 -15.04 -4.52 25.81
C GLY A 178 -16.02 -5.42 25.05
N GLU A 179 -17.28 -5.02 24.85
CA GLU A 179 -18.23 -5.81 24.08
C GLU A 179 -17.85 -5.90 22.60
N SER A 180 -17.23 -4.86 22.04
CA SER A 180 -16.71 -4.88 20.67
C SER A 180 -15.74 -6.05 20.43
N GLU A 181 -14.83 -6.32 21.38
CA GLU A 181 -13.91 -7.46 21.35
C GLU A 181 -14.65 -8.80 21.44
N ARG A 182 -15.72 -8.87 22.25
CA ARG A 182 -16.56 -10.08 22.35
C ARG A 182 -17.37 -10.34 21.08
N CYS A 183 -17.86 -9.29 20.41
CA CYS A 183 -18.53 -9.38 19.11
C CYS A 183 -17.60 -10.03 18.08
N ILE A 184 -16.36 -9.52 17.93
CA ILE A 184 -15.36 -10.09 17.02
C ILE A 184 -15.13 -11.59 17.31
N ALA A 185 -14.96 -11.96 18.59
CA ALA A 185 -14.79 -13.36 18.97
C ALA A 185 -15.99 -14.24 18.59
N ARG A 186 -17.22 -13.75 18.80
CA ARG A 186 -18.45 -14.48 18.43
C ARG A 186 -18.58 -14.64 16.92
N TYR A 187 -18.31 -13.60 16.14
CA TYR A 187 -18.48 -13.64 14.69
C TYR A 187 -17.41 -14.52 14.04
N LYS A 188 -16.16 -14.48 14.54
CA LYS A 188 -15.06 -15.35 14.08
C LYS A 188 -15.39 -16.84 14.14
N LEU A 189 -16.05 -17.30 15.22
CA LEU A 189 -16.36 -18.73 15.41
C LEU A 189 -17.24 -19.33 14.30
N ASN A 190 -18.00 -18.50 13.59
CA ASN A 190 -18.92 -18.94 12.55
C ASN A 190 -18.30 -18.95 11.13
N HIS A 191 -16.99 -18.68 11.00
CA HIS A 191 -16.32 -18.53 9.71
C HIS A 191 -15.04 -19.37 9.60
N PRO A 192 -15.05 -20.48 8.82
CA PRO A 192 -13.84 -21.27 8.53
C PRO A 192 -12.73 -20.46 7.85
N ALA A 193 -13.08 -19.43 7.08
CA ALA A 193 -12.15 -18.49 6.44
C ALA A 193 -11.60 -17.42 7.41
N ALA A 194 -12.14 -17.30 8.63
CA ALA A 194 -11.69 -16.31 9.62
C ALA A 194 -10.44 -16.76 10.40
N ALA A 195 -9.76 -17.84 9.98
CA ALA A 195 -8.47 -18.23 10.53
C ALA A 195 -7.42 -17.12 10.36
N ASP A 196 -7.53 -16.32 9.29
CA ASP A 196 -6.55 -15.30 8.89
C ASP A 196 -7.02 -13.85 9.12
N ILE A 197 -7.84 -13.60 10.16
CA ILE A 197 -8.17 -12.21 10.53
C ILE A 197 -7.02 -11.55 11.28
N VAL A 198 -6.79 -10.28 10.96
CA VAL A 198 -5.83 -9.40 11.63
C VAL A 198 -6.59 -8.55 12.64
N ILE A 199 -6.19 -8.58 13.91
CA ILE A 199 -6.86 -7.84 14.98
C ILE A 199 -5.93 -6.78 15.56
N ALA A 200 -6.38 -5.53 15.50
CA ALA A 200 -5.82 -4.41 16.22
C ALA A 200 -6.69 -4.06 17.44
N THR A 201 -6.12 -4.02 18.64
CA THR A 201 -6.80 -3.52 19.84
C THR A 201 -5.93 -2.48 20.56
N LYS A 202 -6.53 -1.75 21.51
CA LYS A 202 -5.93 -0.57 22.12
C LYS A 202 -5.98 -0.62 23.64
N PHE A 203 -4.85 -0.29 24.26
CA PHE A 203 -4.75 0.09 25.65
C PHE A 203 -5.25 1.52 25.85
N PHE A 204 -6.25 1.72 26.69
CA PHE A 204 -6.70 3.04 27.09
C PHE A 204 -6.02 3.46 28.41
N PRO A 205 -5.12 4.46 28.39
CA PRO A 205 -4.52 4.95 29.61
C PRO A 205 -5.58 5.63 30.48
N THR A 206 -5.62 5.26 31.76
CA THR A 206 -6.46 5.93 32.76
C THR A 206 -5.61 6.37 33.94
N PRO A 207 -6.07 7.35 34.75
CA PRO A 207 -5.33 7.81 35.94
C PRO A 207 -5.02 6.70 36.96
N TYR A 208 -5.71 5.56 36.90
CA TYR A 208 -5.53 4.43 37.82
C TYR A 208 -4.56 3.35 37.27
N LYS A 209 -4.22 3.40 35.98
CA LYS A 209 -3.30 2.44 35.33
C LYS A 209 -1.86 2.99 35.31
N LEU A 210 -1.25 3.13 36.49
CA LEU A 210 0.07 3.79 36.66
C LEU A 210 1.25 2.84 36.84
N PHE A 211 0.98 1.56 37.12
CA PHE A 211 2.00 0.56 37.36
C PHE A 211 2.35 -0.13 36.05
N TYR A 212 3.47 0.26 35.42
CA TYR A 212 3.98 -0.37 34.22
C TYR A 212 5.14 -1.31 34.57
N PRO A 213 5.26 -2.47 33.90
CA PRO A 213 4.47 -2.89 32.75
C PRO A 213 3.12 -3.57 33.10
N SER A 214 2.86 -3.86 34.38
CA SER A 214 1.75 -4.72 34.81
C SER A 214 0.35 -4.25 34.39
N SER A 215 0.05 -2.95 34.47
CA SER A 215 -1.26 -2.40 34.07
C SER A 215 -1.55 -2.61 32.59
N LEU A 216 -0.54 -2.43 31.74
CA LEU A 216 -0.64 -2.64 30.29
C LEU A 216 -0.77 -4.12 29.96
N ILE A 217 0.07 -4.97 30.57
CA ILE A 217 0.02 -6.43 30.35
C ILE A 217 -1.33 -7.01 30.81
N ASN A 218 -1.83 -6.61 31.98
CA ASN A 218 -3.10 -7.09 32.51
C ASN A 218 -4.28 -6.67 31.62
N ALA A 219 -4.26 -5.43 31.13
CA ALA A 219 -5.25 -4.94 30.18
C ALA A 219 -5.22 -5.74 28.86
N LEU A 220 -4.03 -5.97 28.30
CA LEU A 220 -3.86 -6.78 27.09
C LEU A 220 -4.36 -8.22 27.31
N ARG A 221 -4.01 -8.87 28.42
CA ARG A 221 -4.53 -10.21 28.76
C ARG A 221 -6.06 -10.24 28.87
N ALA A 222 -6.67 -9.19 29.41
CA ALA A 222 -8.12 -9.08 29.46
C ALA A 222 -8.74 -8.93 28.06
N SER A 223 -8.13 -8.14 27.17
CA SER A 223 -8.51 -8.05 25.76
C SER A 223 -8.39 -9.40 25.04
N LEU A 224 -7.27 -10.10 25.20
CA LEU A 224 -7.03 -11.44 24.65
C LEU A 224 -8.10 -12.45 25.11
N ALA A 225 -8.47 -12.42 26.39
CA ALA A 225 -9.53 -13.25 26.93
C ALA A 225 -10.91 -12.94 26.31
N ARG A 226 -11.24 -11.67 26.09
CA ARG A 226 -12.50 -11.27 25.42
C ARG A 226 -12.52 -11.68 23.94
N LEU A 227 -11.38 -11.54 23.26
CA LEU A 227 -11.18 -11.92 21.86
C LEU A 227 -11.07 -13.44 21.64
N LYS A 228 -10.85 -14.22 22.72
CA LYS A 228 -10.59 -15.66 22.70
C LYS A 228 -9.41 -16.04 21.79
N ILE A 229 -8.31 -15.30 21.92
CA ILE A 229 -7.04 -15.53 21.21
C ILE A 229 -5.86 -15.36 22.17
N GLU A 230 -4.70 -15.90 21.79
CA GLU A 230 -3.48 -15.83 22.62
C GLU A 230 -2.59 -14.62 22.26
N CYS A 231 -2.74 -14.09 21.05
CA CYS A 231 -1.92 -13.01 20.50
C CYS A 231 -2.74 -12.13 19.56
N VAL A 232 -2.65 -10.81 19.70
CA VAL A 232 -3.18 -9.83 18.72
C VAL A 232 -2.10 -9.41 17.73
N ASP A 233 -2.50 -9.07 16.50
CA ASP A 233 -1.55 -8.65 15.47
C ASP A 233 -0.95 -7.27 15.78
N LEU A 234 -1.78 -6.35 16.28
CA LEU A 234 -1.38 -4.98 16.60
C LEU A 234 -1.95 -4.55 17.95
N TYR A 235 -1.09 -4.16 18.88
CA TYR A 235 -1.51 -3.54 20.14
C TYR A 235 -1.09 -2.07 20.21
N GLN A 236 -2.06 -1.17 20.36
CA GLN A 236 -1.82 0.26 20.29
C GLN A 236 -2.08 0.97 21.62
N ILE A 237 -1.43 2.12 21.83
CA ILE A 237 -1.85 3.07 22.87
C ILE A 237 -2.93 3.97 22.31
N HIS A 238 -4.11 4.01 22.95
CA HIS A 238 -5.31 4.71 22.44
C HIS A 238 -5.14 6.24 22.35
N GLY A 239 -4.20 6.82 23.08
CA GLY A 239 -3.92 8.26 23.05
C GLY A 239 -2.70 8.63 23.91
N PRO A 240 -2.03 9.77 23.66
CA PRO A 240 -0.89 10.25 24.45
C PRO A 240 -1.35 10.87 25.80
N ILE A 241 -2.30 10.25 26.48
CA ILE A 241 -2.95 10.74 27.71
C ILE A 241 -2.47 10.01 28.98
N HIS A 242 -1.38 9.26 28.88
CA HIS A 242 -0.79 8.54 30.01
C HIS A 242 0.00 9.49 30.93
N LEU A 243 -0.11 9.30 32.25
CA LEU A 243 0.60 10.11 33.25
C LEU A 243 2.10 9.77 33.37
N ARG A 244 2.52 8.61 32.88
CA ARG A 244 3.94 8.21 32.83
C ARG A 244 4.58 8.72 31.54
N SER A 245 5.91 8.74 31.47
CA SER A 245 6.59 9.16 30.24
C SER A 245 6.33 8.17 29.09
N ILE A 246 6.48 8.65 27.86
CA ILE A 246 6.36 7.83 26.64
C ILE A 246 7.32 6.63 26.71
N GLU A 247 8.52 6.83 27.26
CA GLU A 247 9.53 5.78 27.36
C GLU A 247 9.10 4.66 28.30
N VAL A 248 8.47 4.98 29.45
CA VAL A 248 7.93 3.96 30.37
C VAL A 248 6.81 3.15 29.71
N VAL A 249 5.98 3.79 28.88
CA VAL A 249 4.93 3.12 28.11
C VAL A 249 5.53 2.29 26.98
N GLY A 250 6.56 2.79 26.31
CA GLY A 250 7.31 2.10 25.26
C GLY A 250 8.01 0.83 25.76
N ASP A 251 8.64 0.89 26.93
CA ASP A 251 9.25 -0.28 27.57
C ASP A 251 8.19 -1.35 27.90
N ALA A 252 6.98 -0.94 28.30
CA ALA A 252 5.88 -1.85 28.57
C ALA A 252 5.28 -2.48 27.30
N LEU A 253 5.22 -1.73 26.19
CA LEU A 253 4.88 -2.28 24.88
C LEU A 253 5.93 -3.30 24.42
N ALA A 254 7.22 -2.99 24.61
CA ALA A 254 8.29 -3.92 24.29
C ALA A 254 8.20 -5.21 25.11
N GLU A 255 7.82 -5.14 26.38
CA GLU A 255 7.55 -6.31 27.21
C GLU A 255 6.36 -7.13 26.70
N ALA A 256 5.28 -6.49 26.27
CA ALA A 256 4.13 -7.19 25.69
C ALA A 256 4.49 -8.00 24.43
N VAL A 257 5.39 -7.47 23.57
CA VAL A 257 5.93 -8.19 22.41
C VAL A 257 6.80 -9.36 22.84
N LYS A 258 7.73 -9.16 23.79
CA LYS A 258 8.62 -10.23 24.29
C LYS A 258 7.84 -11.40 24.92
N LEU A 259 6.73 -11.10 25.59
CA LEU A 259 5.83 -12.09 26.17
C LEU A 259 4.96 -12.81 25.12
N GLY A 260 5.05 -12.44 23.84
CA GLY A 260 4.28 -13.05 22.75
C GLY A 260 2.80 -12.67 22.72
N LEU A 261 2.39 -11.65 23.50
CA LEU A 261 0.98 -11.24 23.61
C LEU A 261 0.51 -10.41 22.42
N THR A 262 1.45 -9.83 21.68
CA THR A 262 1.19 -9.10 20.43
C THR A 262 2.34 -9.24 19.44
N LYS A 263 2.03 -9.28 18.14
CA LYS A 263 3.04 -9.34 17.07
C LYS A 263 3.71 -8.00 16.83
N THR A 264 2.94 -6.91 16.89
CA THR A 264 3.41 -5.54 16.60
C THR A 264 2.76 -4.53 17.53
N VAL A 265 3.35 -3.34 17.63
CA VAL A 265 2.85 -2.27 18.51
C VAL A 265 2.68 -0.97 17.76
N GLY A 266 1.70 -0.18 18.19
CA GLY A 266 1.36 1.11 17.58
C GLY A 266 0.94 2.15 18.60
N VAL A 267 0.60 3.33 18.09
CA VAL A 267 0.05 4.44 18.87
C VAL A 267 -1.12 5.06 18.14
N SER A 268 -1.95 5.81 18.84
CA SER A 268 -3.07 6.56 18.27
C SER A 268 -3.01 8.00 18.77
N ASN A 269 -3.21 8.96 17.86
CA ASN A 269 -3.24 10.39 18.12
C ASN A 269 -1.94 10.98 18.70
N TYR A 270 -0.80 10.31 18.51
CA TYR A 270 0.49 10.88 18.90
C TYR A 270 0.91 11.95 17.90
N SER A 271 1.38 13.09 18.39
CA SER A 271 2.02 14.12 17.56
C SER A 271 3.32 13.59 16.93
N THR A 272 3.88 14.32 15.96
CA THR A 272 5.15 13.94 15.33
C THR A 272 6.27 13.75 16.35
N ALA A 273 6.39 14.66 17.32
CA ALA A 273 7.43 14.58 18.34
C ALA A 273 7.23 13.37 19.27
N GLU A 274 5.99 13.10 19.68
CA GLU A 274 5.66 11.97 20.55
C GLU A 274 5.85 10.63 19.82
N MET A 275 5.42 10.54 18.57
CA MET A 275 5.62 9.36 17.71
C MET A 275 7.10 9.05 17.53
N ILE A 276 7.94 10.07 17.31
CA ILE A 276 9.40 9.91 17.22
C ILE A 276 9.98 9.38 18.52
N ARG A 277 9.57 9.92 19.67
CA ARG A 277 10.02 9.44 20.99
C ARG A 277 9.64 7.99 21.23
N MET A 278 8.40 7.61 20.89
CA MET A 278 7.95 6.22 21.00
C MET A 278 8.75 5.29 20.08
N TYR A 279 8.95 5.71 18.82
CA TYR A 279 9.78 5.00 17.85
C TYR A 279 11.20 4.78 18.39
N ASP A 280 11.89 5.84 18.82
CA ASP A 280 13.26 5.77 19.33
C ASP A 280 13.36 4.90 20.59
N CYS A 281 12.33 4.89 21.44
CA CYS A 281 12.26 4.00 22.59
C CYS A 281 12.19 2.52 22.18
N LEU A 282 11.28 2.16 21.27
CA LEU A 282 11.09 0.79 20.81
C LEU A 282 12.31 0.27 20.02
N GLN A 283 13.00 1.13 19.28
CA GLN A 283 14.23 0.76 18.57
C GLN A 283 15.34 0.26 19.50
N LYS A 284 15.41 0.72 20.76
CA LYS A 284 16.36 0.19 21.77
C LYS A 284 16.13 -1.29 22.08
N HIS A 285 14.92 -1.79 21.81
CA HIS A 285 14.54 -3.19 21.94
C HIS A 285 14.54 -3.96 20.61
N GLY A 286 14.95 -3.32 19.51
CA GLY A 286 14.87 -3.91 18.17
C GLY A 286 13.43 -4.05 17.65
N ILE A 287 12.48 -3.27 18.19
CA ILE A 287 11.06 -3.35 17.83
C ILE A 287 10.70 -2.16 16.94
N GLN A 288 10.07 -2.44 15.79
CA GLN A 288 9.52 -1.43 14.90
C GLN A 288 8.17 -0.93 15.45
N LEU A 289 8.00 0.40 15.52
CA LEU A 289 6.67 0.99 15.70
C LEU A 289 5.89 0.80 14.40
N ALA A 290 4.82 0.01 14.45
CA ALA A 290 4.09 -0.40 13.25
C ALA A 290 3.16 0.69 12.73
N SER A 291 2.45 1.39 13.62
CA SER A 291 1.41 2.35 13.22
C SER A 291 1.34 3.59 14.12
N ASN A 292 0.84 4.68 13.52
CA ASN A 292 0.17 5.77 14.22
C ASN A 292 -1.23 5.97 13.63
N GLN A 293 -2.28 5.71 14.42
CA GLN A 293 -3.66 5.93 14.02
C GLN A 293 -4.09 7.38 14.29
N VAL A 294 -4.65 8.08 13.31
CA VAL A 294 -4.95 9.53 13.40
C VAL A 294 -6.28 9.89 12.73
N GLU A 295 -6.92 10.97 13.19
CA GLU A 295 -8.10 11.53 12.51
C GLU A 295 -7.68 12.09 11.16
N TYR A 296 -8.23 11.54 10.07
CA TYR A 296 -7.86 11.97 8.73
C TYR A 296 -9.02 11.81 7.75
N SER A 297 -9.41 12.93 7.13
CA SER A 297 -10.46 12.99 6.13
C SER A 297 -10.24 14.17 5.18
N LEU A 298 -11.09 14.29 4.15
CA LEU A 298 -11.04 15.42 3.22
C LEU A 298 -11.14 16.79 3.93
N ILE A 299 -11.87 16.85 5.05
CA ILE A 299 -12.04 18.07 5.86
C ILE A 299 -11.05 18.15 7.04
N ARG A 300 -10.44 17.04 7.44
CA ARG A 300 -9.47 16.95 8.54
C ARG A 300 -8.11 16.49 8.02
N ARG A 301 -7.35 17.43 7.46
CA ARG A 301 -6.06 17.16 6.79
C ARG A 301 -4.82 17.54 7.60
N LEU A 302 -4.97 17.85 8.89
CA LEU A 302 -3.84 18.28 9.73
C LEU A 302 -2.66 17.29 9.72
N PRO A 303 -2.86 15.95 9.77
CA PRO A 303 -1.74 15.02 9.66
C PRO A 303 -0.96 15.13 8.34
N GLU A 304 -1.64 15.46 7.24
CA GLU A 304 -1.01 15.68 5.93
C GLU A 304 -0.28 17.03 5.89
N THR A 305 -0.98 18.12 6.22
CA THR A 305 -0.47 19.49 6.06
C THR A 305 0.63 19.85 7.05
N SER A 306 0.65 19.23 8.24
CA SER A 306 1.73 19.38 9.22
C SER A 306 3.01 18.61 8.87
N GLY A 307 2.97 17.76 7.84
CA GLY A 307 4.08 16.84 7.51
C GLY A 307 4.16 15.61 8.43
N HIS A 308 3.17 15.37 9.29
CA HIS A 308 3.13 14.22 10.19
C HIS A 308 3.14 12.89 9.41
N ILE A 309 2.32 12.75 8.36
CA ILE A 309 2.30 11.54 7.52
C ILE A 309 3.68 11.26 6.91
N ALA A 310 4.34 12.29 6.37
CA ALA A 310 5.68 12.15 5.81
C ALA A 310 6.71 11.74 6.88
N ALA A 311 6.59 12.23 8.11
CA ALA A 311 7.46 11.87 9.21
C ALA A 311 7.28 10.41 9.67
N CYS A 312 6.05 9.89 9.66
CA CYS A 312 5.73 8.48 9.89
C CYS A 312 6.35 7.60 8.80
N HIS A 313 6.09 7.91 7.53
CA HIS A 313 6.58 7.12 6.39
C HIS A 313 8.11 7.07 6.33
N LYS A 314 8.81 8.18 6.63
CA LYS A 314 10.28 8.22 6.71
C LYS A 314 10.86 7.20 7.70
N ARG A 315 10.08 6.77 8.70
CA ARG A 315 10.47 5.81 9.75
C ARG A 315 9.86 4.42 9.54
N GLY A 316 9.16 4.20 8.43
CA GLY A 316 8.42 2.95 8.20
C GLY A 316 7.26 2.76 9.17
N VAL A 317 6.68 3.84 9.71
CA VAL A 317 5.47 3.80 10.54
C VAL A 317 4.27 4.01 9.63
N ALA A 318 3.34 3.06 9.59
CA ALA A 318 2.11 3.18 8.82
C ALA A 318 1.15 4.20 9.47
N VAL A 319 0.36 4.90 8.65
CA VAL A 319 -0.67 5.80 9.14
C VAL A 319 -2.04 5.15 8.93
N LEU A 320 -2.78 4.97 10.02
CA LEU A 320 -4.15 4.45 9.98
C LEU A 320 -5.12 5.63 10.15
N GLY A 321 -5.86 5.98 9.11
CA GLY A 321 -6.86 7.05 9.19
C GLY A 321 -8.17 6.57 9.82
N TYR A 322 -8.75 7.34 10.74
CA TYR A 322 -10.14 7.15 11.20
C TYR A 322 -10.99 8.39 10.96
N CYS A 323 -12.32 8.25 11.06
CA CYS A 323 -13.31 9.29 10.71
C CYS A 323 -13.13 9.79 9.27
N SER A 324 -12.99 8.86 8.32
CA SER A 324 -12.69 9.16 6.91
C SER A 324 -13.85 9.75 6.10
N LEU A 325 -15.09 9.66 6.61
CA LEU A 325 -16.31 10.21 6.03
C LEU A 325 -16.79 11.41 6.84
#